data_AF-A0A956JVV6-F1
#
_entry.id   AF-A0A956JVV6-F1
#
_cell.length_a   1.000
_cell.length_b   1.000
_cell.length_c   1.000
_cell.angle_alpha   90.00
_cell.angle_beta   90.00
_cell.angle_gamma   90.00
#
_symmetry.space_group_name_H-M   'P 1'
#
loop_
_entity.id
_entity.type
_entity.pdbx_description
1 polymer ?
#
loop_
_entity_poly.entity_id
_entity_poly.type
_entity_poly.pdbx_seq_one_letter_code
_entity_poly.pdbx_strand_id
1 'polypeptide(L)'
;MIDDPLATNDEQLRADIDALAERYGSGARASEIAAARGEFDERRGRVFDDDELFTLHMSLFLEWYCLERSLSGSGRTPVLDRLASGADLDAESHARHLRLACSQRGLFEVTRSDAERETVVVHDLVRGAMFRLEGVVGVEAGEVFEGRVMPDAGRVILGPVVLFHPREARERIAALVTAAPPAQRESLEIVDRIAEMRLRYGRFRNIAVHHIYA
;
A
#
# COMPACT_ATOMS: atom_id res chain seq x y z
N MET A 1 -6.33 20.10 6.65
CA MET A 1 -6.63 19.35 5.43
C MET A 1 -5.31 19.12 4.76
N ILE A 2 -4.74 17.92 4.91
CA ILE A 2 -3.64 17.51 4.05
C ILE A 2 -4.38 16.93 2.84
N ASP A 3 -4.44 17.71 1.76
CA ASP A 3 -4.78 17.19 0.45
C ASP A 3 -3.85 16.01 0.20
N ASP A 4 -4.41 14.86 -0.16
CA ASP A 4 -3.65 13.66 -0.49
C ASP A 4 -2.68 14.03 -1.63
N PRO A 5 -1.37 14.14 -1.37
CA PRO A 5 -0.45 14.71 -2.35
C PRO A 5 -0.22 13.75 -3.53
N LEU A 6 -0.79 12.54 -3.48
CA LEU A 6 -0.76 11.53 -4.53
C LEU A 6 -2.17 11.22 -5.00
N ALA A 7 -2.79 12.16 -5.73
CA ALA A 7 -3.89 11.80 -6.61
C ALA A 7 -3.34 10.92 -7.76
N THR A 8 -3.10 9.64 -7.50
CA THR A 8 -3.13 8.65 -8.58
C THR A 8 -4.58 8.58 -9.04
N ASN A 9 -4.87 9.27 -10.14
CA ASN A 9 -6.21 9.46 -10.73
C ASN A 9 -6.88 8.16 -11.22
N ASP A 10 -6.45 6.99 -10.76
CA ASP A 10 -7.06 5.72 -11.14
C ASP A 10 -8.18 5.36 -10.15
N GLU A 11 -9.24 6.19 -10.15
CA GLU A 11 -10.49 5.94 -9.44
C GLU A 11 -11.04 4.54 -9.76
N GLN A 12 -10.76 4.05 -10.96
CA GLN A 12 -11.22 2.74 -11.41
C GLN A 12 -10.46 1.58 -10.73
N LEU A 13 -9.15 1.71 -10.48
CA LEU A 13 -8.43 0.73 -9.65
C LEU A 13 -8.99 0.68 -8.23
N ARG A 14 -9.31 1.85 -7.65
CA ARG A 14 -9.94 1.91 -6.32
C ARG A 14 -11.32 1.24 -6.33
N ALA A 15 -12.15 1.55 -7.33
CA ALA A 15 -13.45 0.92 -7.49
C ALA A 15 -13.36 -0.60 -7.69
N ASP A 16 -12.36 -1.09 -8.43
CA ASP A 16 -12.12 -2.52 -8.61
C ASP A 16 -11.73 -3.21 -7.28
N ILE A 17 -10.90 -2.55 -6.44
CA ILE A 17 -10.57 -3.04 -5.09
C ILE A 17 -11.81 -3.08 -4.20
N ASP A 18 -12.62 -2.02 -4.20
CA ASP A 18 -13.85 -1.96 -3.41
C ASP A 18 -14.85 -3.05 -3.84
N ALA A 19 -15.00 -3.28 -5.15
CA ALA A 19 -15.83 -4.35 -5.69
C ALA A 19 -15.32 -5.75 -5.32
N LEU A 20 -14.00 -5.95 -5.27
CA LEU A 20 -13.41 -7.18 -4.74
C LEU A 20 -13.71 -7.33 -3.25
N ALA A 21 -13.53 -6.28 -2.45
CA ALA A 21 -13.80 -6.30 -1.03
C ALA A 21 -15.27 -6.62 -0.73
N GLU A 22 -16.22 -6.01 -1.45
CA GLU A 22 -17.64 -6.28 -1.30
C GLU A 22 -17.97 -7.74 -1.65
N ARG A 23 -17.46 -8.24 -2.79
CA ARG A 23 -17.72 -9.61 -3.25
C ARG A 23 -17.12 -10.68 -2.34
N TYR A 24 -15.96 -10.41 -1.76
CA TYR A 24 -15.22 -11.39 -0.96
C TYR A 24 -15.38 -11.21 0.55
N GLY A 25 -15.90 -10.07 1.02
CA GLY A 25 -16.14 -9.78 2.44
C GLY A 25 -17.60 -9.81 2.88
N SER A 26 -18.57 -9.99 1.98
CA SER A 26 -20.00 -9.98 2.32
C SER A 26 -20.62 -11.39 2.48
N GLY A 27 -21.82 -11.43 3.07
CA GLY A 27 -22.64 -12.64 3.17
C GLY A 27 -21.93 -13.80 3.87
N ALA A 28 -21.86 -14.94 3.19
CA ALA A 28 -21.22 -16.16 3.70
C ALA A 28 -19.71 -16.01 4.00
N ARG A 29 -19.08 -14.92 3.56
CA ARG A 29 -17.65 -14.63 3.77
C ARG A 29 -17.39 -13.54 4.81
N ALA A 30 -18.41 -13.09 5.54
CA ALA A 30 -18.25 -12.07 6.58
C ALA A 30 -17.21 -12.47 7.66
N SER A 31 -17.12 -13.76 8.00
CA SER A 31 -16.09 -14.25 8.93
C SER A 31 -14.68 -14.17 8.36
N GLU A 32 -14.52 -14.29 7.04
CA GLU A 32 -13.22 -14.24 6.36
C GLU A 32 -12.62 -12.85 6.45
N ILE A 33 -13.40 -11.80 6.13
CA ILE A 33 -12.91 -10.43 6.20
C ILE A 33 -12.71 -9.96 7.65
N ALA A 34 -13.50 -10.47 8.61
CA ALA A 34 -13.29 -10.20 10.03
C ALA A 34 -11.99 -10.82 10.55
N ALA A 35 -11.68 -12.07 10.15
CA ALA A 35 -10.41 -12.71 10.48
C ALA A 35 -9.23 -11.96 9.84
N ALA A 36 -9.35 -11.60 8.55
CA ALA A 36 -8.36 -10.79 7.86
C ALA A 36 -8.11 -9.46 8.58
N ARG A 37 -9.16 -8.80 9.08
CA ARG A 37 -9.00 -7.56 9.81
C ARG A 37 -8.22 -7.75 11.12
N GLY A 38 -8.48 -8.83 11.84
CA GLY A 38 -7.69 -9.19 13.04
C GLY A 38 -6.22 -9.39 12.70
N GLU A 39 -5.92 -10.16 11.66
CA GLU A 39 -4.54 -10.39 11.19
C GLU A 39 -3.82 -9.09 10.79
N PHE A 40 -4.54 -8.17 10.13
CA PHE A 40 -3.98 -6.88 9.72
C PHE A 40 -3.68 -5.97 10.92
N ASP A 41 -4.63 -5.87 11.86
CA ASP A 41 -4.49 -5.08 13.08
C ASP A 41 -3.33 -5.61 13.96
N GLU A 42 -3.12 -6.94 14.01
CA GLU A 42 -2.00 -7.57 14.73
C GLU A 42 -0.63 -7.18 14.14
N ARG A 43 -0.54 -7.04 12.81
CA ARG A 43 0.71 -6.68 12.12
C ARG A 43 1.02 -5.20 12.16
N ARG A 44 -0.01 -4.36 12.01
CA ARG A 44 0.15 -2.92 11.74
C ARG A 44 -0.34 -2.02 12.86
N GLY A 45 -0.94 -2.60 13.90
CA GLY A 45 -1.61 -1.88 14.96
C GLY A 45 -3.05 -1.53 14.59
N ARG A 46 -3.92 -1.61 15.59
CA ARG A 46 -5.35 -1.29 15.47
C ARG A 46 -5.57 0.22 15.39
N VAL A 47 -6.51 0.65 14.54
CA VAL A 47 -7.03 2.02 14.47
C VAL A 47 -8.44 2.15 15.04
N PHE A 48 -8.79 3.36 15.46
CA PHE A 48 -10.11 3.78 15.94
C PHE A 48 -10.66 4.92 15.06
N ASP A 49 -11.98 5.08 15.05
CA ASP A 49 -12.67 6.00 14.13
C ASP A 49 -12.26 7.48 14.28
N ASP A 50 -11.70 7.85 15.44
CA ASP A 50 -11.18 9.20 15.74
C ASP A 50 -9.70 9.39 15.37
N ASP A 51 -9.00 8.34 14.94
CA ASP A 51 -7.64 8.48 14.44
C ASP A 51 -7.63 9.20 13.09
N GLU A 52 -6.72 10.17 12.93
CA GLU A 52 -6.52 10.90 11.66
C GLU A 52 -6.26 9.97 10.46
N LEU A 53 -5.62 8.82 10.70
CA LEU A 53 -5.28 7.85 9.68
C LEU A 53 -6.33 6.76 9.47
N PHE A 54 -7.49 6.84 10.14
CA PHE A 54 -8.50 5.79 10.10
C PHE A 54 -8.88 5.39 8.67
N THR A 55 -9.33 6.37 7.85
CA THR A 55 -9.75 6.11 6.47
C THR A 55 -8.63 5.51 5.63
N LEU A 56 -7.42 6.08 5.71
CA LEU A 56 -6.26 5.56 4.98
C LEU A 56 -5.92 4.13 5.40
N HIS A 57 -5.96 3.85 6.70
CA HIS A 57 -5.70 2.52 7.23
C HIS A 57 -6.75 1.50 6.76
N MET A 58 -8.02 1.91 6.58
CA MET A 58 -9.05 1.06 5.99
C MET A 58 -8.75 0.76 4.52
N SER A 59 -8.34 1.76 3.74
CA SER A 59 -7.95 1.56 2.34
C SER A 59 -6.75 0.62 2.20
N LEU A 60 -5.73 0.78 3.05
CA LEU A 60 -4.57 -0.13 3.10
C LEU A 60 -4.98 -1.56 3.47
N PHE A 61 -5.91 -1.71 4.41
CA PHE A 61 -6.47 -3.01 4.77
C PHE A 61 -7.15 -3.68 3.59
N LEU A 62 -8.01 -2.96 2.85
CA LEU A 62 -8.71 -3.50 1.69
C LEU A 62 -7.74 -3.89 0.57
N GLU A 63 -6.72 -3.08 0.28
CA GLU A 63 -5.67 -3.45 -0.66
C GLU A 63 -4.95 -4.73 -0.24
N TRP A 64 -4.52 -4.83 1.02
CA TRP A 64 -3.84 -6.02 1.52
C TRP A 64 -4.74 -7.26 1.45
N TYR A 65 -6.01 -7.13 1.87
CA TYR A 65 -6.98 -8.21 1.83
C TYR A 65 -7.22 -8.71 0.39
N CYS A 66 -7.39 -7.79 -0.56
CA CYS A 66 -7.72 -8.13 -1.95
C CYS A 66 -6.52 -8.65 -2.74
N LEU A 67 -5.30 -8.20 -2.42
CA LEU A 67 -4.13 -8.36 -3.28
C LEU A 67 -3.03 -9.25 -2.68
N GLU A 68 -2.97 -9.43 -1.36
CA GLU A 68 -1.91 -10.19 -0.69
C GLU A 68 -2.41 -11.37 0.13
N ARG A 69 -3.56 -11.23 0.81
CA ARG A 69 -4.07 -12.29 1.67
C ARG A 69 -4.77 -13.37 0.85
N SER A 70 -4.27 -14.60 0.94
CA SER A 70 -4.97 -15.76 0.38
C SER A 70 -6.27 -16.05 1.13
N LEU A 71 -7.32 -16.37 0.39
CA LEU A 71 -8.60 -16.85 0.92
C LEU A 71 -8.44 -18.26 1.48
N SER A 72 -9.05 -18.52 2.65
CA SER A 72 -8.99 -19.83 3.32
C SER A 72 -9.51 -20.98 2.44
N GLY A 73 -10.50 -20.72 1.57
CA GLY A 73 -11.15 -21.73 0.74
C GLY A 73 -10.40 -22.08 -0.56
N SER A 74 -9.86 -21.09 -1.26
CA SER A 74 -9.22 -21.31 -2.58
C SER A 74 -7.69 -21.23 -2.55
N GLY A 75 -7.09 -20.74 -1.45
CA GLY A 75 -5.66 -20.49 -1.34
C GLY A 75 -5.16 -19.34 -2.23
N ARG A 76 -6.05 -18.67 -2.97
CA ARG A 76 -5.77 -17.53 -3.86
C ARG A 76 -6.17 -16.23 -3.20
N THR A 77 -5.52 -15.14 -3.57
CA THR A 77 -5.99 -13.80 -3.22
C THR A 77 -7.33 -13.51 -3.93
N PRO A 78 -8.18 -12.62 -3.40
CA PRO A 78 -9.44 -12.24 -4.05
C PRO A 78 -9.29 -11.84 -5.53
N VAL A 79 -8.25 -11.08 -5.89
CA VAL A 79 -8.01 -10.70 -7.29
C VAL A 79 -7.72 -11.91 -8.18
N LEU A 80 -6.90 -12.86 -7.71
CA LEU A 80 -6.58 -14.09 -8.46
C LEU A 80 -7.79 -15.04 -8.55
N ASP A 81 -8.59 -15.11 -7.49
CA ASP A 81 -9.84 -15.87 -7.49
C ASP A 81 -10.84 -15.27 -8.49
N ARG A 82 -10.94 -13.94 -8.57
CA ARG A 82 -11.80 -13.23 -9.53
C ARG A 82 -11.38 -13.50 -10.97
N LEU A 83 -10.09 -13.45 -11.27
CA LEU A 83 -9.53 -13.79 -12.59
C LEU A 83 -9.80 -15.26 -12.96
N ALA A 84 -9.70 -16.17 -12.00
CA ALA A 84 -9.90 -17.60 -12.23
C ALA A 84 -11.36 -18.05 -12.30
N SER A 85 -12.29 -17.25 -11.74
CA SER A 85 -13.72 -17.60 -11.66
C SER A 85 -14.40 -17.71 -13.03
N GLY A 86 -13.78 -17.25 -14.11
CA GLY A 86 -14.34 -17.25 -15.46
C GLY A 86 -15.55 -16.34 -15.61
N ALA A 87 -15.88 -15.51 -14.62
CA ALA A 87 -16.97 -14.55 -14.72
C ALA A 87 -16.58 -13.42 -15.68
N ASP A 88 -17.50 -13.08 -16.57
CA ASP A 88 -17.31 -12.10 -17.64
C ASP A 88 -16.78 -10.77 -17.06
N LEU A 89 -15.51 -10.51 -17.35
CA LEU A 89 -14.90 -9.19 -17.28
C LEU A 89 -14.77 -8.73 -18.72
N ASP A 90 -15.12 -7.47 -19.00
CA ASP A 90 -14.68 -6.87 -20.26
C ASP A 90 -13.13 -6.84 -20.30
N ALA A 91 -12.59 -6.61 -21.50
CA ALA A 91 -11.15 -6.66 -21.72
C ALA A 91 -10.37 -5.65 -20.86
N GLU A 92 -10.96 -4.49 -20.58
CA GLU A 92 -10.32 -3.42 -19.81
C GLU A 92 -10.26 -3.75 -18.31
N SER A 93 -11.39 -4.21 -17.77
CA SER A 93 -11.53 -4.68 -16.40
C SER A 93 -10.64 -5.88 -16.15
N HIS A 94 -10.55 -6.81 -17.11
CA HIS A 94 -9.63 -7.94 -17.03
C HIS A 94 -8.16 -7.48 -16.99
N ALA A 95 -7.78 -6.51 -17.82
CA ALA A 95 -6.44 -5.93 -17.80
C ALA A 95 -6.12 -5.25 -16.46
N ARG A 96 -7.05 -4.46 -15.90
CA ARG A 96 -6.90 -3.86 -14.55
C ARG A 96 -6.70 -4.90 -13.46
N HIS A 97 -7.49 -5.98 -13.47
CA HIS A 97 -7.33 -7.06 -12.50
C HIS A 97 -5.97 -7.77 -12.63
N LEU A 98 -5.46 -7.95 -13.85
CA LEU A 98 -4.10 -8.46 -14.07
C LEU A 98 -3.04 -7.49 -13.52
N ARG A 99 -3.20 -6.18 -13.70
CA ARG A 99 -2.29 -5.17 -13.11
C ARG A 99 -2.29 -5.24 -11.58
N LEU A 100 -3.48 -5.30 -10.97
CA LEU A 100 -3.65 -5.47 -9.52
C LEU A 100 -2.99 -6.76 -9.01
N ALA A 101 -3.17 -7.89 -9.71
CA ALA A 101 -2.56 -9.16 -9.37
C ALA A 101 -1.02 -9.16 -9.50
N CYS A 102 -0.48 -8.33 -10.39
CA CYS A 102 0.96 -8.15 -10.59
C CYS A 102 1.55 -7.00 -9.75
N SER A 103 0.73 -6.32 -8.94
CA SER A 103 1.18 -5.18 -8.14
C SER A 103 2.15 -5.61 -7.04
N GLN A 104 3.12 -4.75 -6.76
CA GLN A 104 4.13 -4.99 -5.73
C GLN A 104 4.06 -3.91 -4.67
N ARG A 105 3.78 -4.32 -3.43
CA ARG A 105 3.86 -3.44 -2.25
C ARG A 105 5.32 -3.23 -1.87
N GLY A 106 5.65 -1.99 -1.52
CA GLY A 106 7.00 -1.61 -1.12
C GLY A 106 7.03 -0.35 -0.28
N LEU A 107 8.23 -0.06 0.25
CA LEU A 107 8.53 1.17 0.97
C LEU A 107 9.52 1.96 0.11
N PHE A 108 9.09 3.12 -0.34
CA PHE A 108 9.74 3.87 -1.40
C PHE A 108 10.25 5.20 -0.88
N GLU A 109 11.48 5.55 -1.26
CA GLU A 109 12.01 6.91 -1.11
C GLU A 109 11.96 7.61 -2.47
N VAL A 110 11.40 8.82 -2.51
CA VAL A 110 11.47 9.69 -3.68
C VAL A 110 12.89 10.23 -3.84
N THR A 111 13.56 9.85 -4.92
CA THR A 111 14.93 10.31 -5.22
C THR A 111 14.95 11.53 -6.13
N ARG A 112 13.95 11.66 -7.00
CA ARG A 112 13.78 12.79 -7.93
C ARG A 112 12.30 12.95 -8.29
N SER A 113 11.83 14.19 -8.39
CA SER A 113 10.53 14.53 -8.98
C SER A 113 10.70 15.54 -10.13
N ASP A 114 9.82 15.43 -11.13
CA ASP A 114 9.70 16.33 -12.27
C ASP A 114 8.21 16.62 -12.45
N ALA A 115 7.77 17.73 -11.84
CA ALA A 115 6.36 18.13 -11.80
C ALA A 115 5.82 18.51 -13.18
N GLU A 116 6.66 19.07 -14.07
CA GLU A 116 6.24 19.43 -15.44
C GLU A 116 5.91 18.19 -16.28
N ARG A 117 6.59 17.07 -16.02
CA ARG A 117 6.35 15.79 -16.69
C ARG A 117 5.50 14.83 -15.89
N GLU A 118 5.02 15.22 -14.71
CA GLU A 118 4.28 14.35 -13.78
C GLU A 118 5.01 13.01 -13.56
N THR A 119 6.34 13.07 -13.43
CA THR A 119 7.17 11.87 -13.26
C THR A 119 8.01 11.92 -12.00
N VAL A 120 8.13 10.76 -11.36
CA VAL A 120 8.86 10.61 -10.11
C VAL A 120 9.76 9.38 -10.19
N VAL A 121 10.98 9.48 -9.68
CA VAL A 121 11.90 8.36 -9.55
C VAL A 121 11.95 7.95 -8.09
N VAL A 122 11.59 6.71 -7.81
CA VAL A 122 11.58 6.15 -6.46
C VAL A 122 12.55 4.98 -6.29
N HIS A 123 13.09 4.84 -5.10
CA HIS A 123 13.94 3.74 -4.67
C HIS A 123 13.17 2.85 -3.70
N ASP A 124 12.97 1.57 -4.01
CA ASP A 124 12.45 0.57 -3.09
C ASP A 124 13.51 0.30 -2.01
N LEU A 125 13.28 0.82 -0.80
CA LEU A 125 14.20 0.68 0.32
C LEU A 125 14.38 -0.77 0.77
N VAL A 126 13.41 -1.64 0.49
CA VAL A 126 13.43 -3.06 0.90
C VAL A 126 14.20 -3.90 -0.11
N ARG A 127 13.94 -3.71 -1.41
CA ARG A 127 14.47 -4.56 -2.49
C ARG A 127 15.60 -3.93 -3.30
N GLY A 128 15.84 -2.63 -3.14
CA GLY A 128 16.90 -1.89 -3.84
C GLY A 128 16.58 -1.53 -5.30
N ALA A 129 15.36 -1.79 -5.76
CA ALA A 129 14.95 -1.50 -7.13
C ALA A 129 14.65 0.00 -7.32
N MET A 130 14.93 0.53 -8.51
CA MET A 130 14.57 1.89 -8.90
C MET A 130 13.40 1.85 -9.88
N PHE A 131 12.38 2.68 -9.65
CA PHE A 131 11.23 2.80 -10.54
C PHE A 131 11.05 4.24 -11.00
N ARG A 132 10.71 4.42 -12.28
CA ARG A 132 10.20 5.68 -12.82
C ARG A 132 8.68 5.58 -12.90
N LEU A 133 8.01 6.33 -12.05
CA LEU A 133 6.55 6.43 -11.97
C LEU A 133 6.08 7.59 -12.84
N GLU A 134 4.96 7.38 -13.53
CA GLU A 134 4.31 8.39 -14.36
C GLU A 134 2.93 8.74 -13.82
N GLY A 135 2.44 9.95 -14.10
CA GLY A 135 1.15 10.44 -13.60
C GLY A 135 1.17 10.76 -12.10
N VAL A 136 2.35 11.07 -11.55
CA VAL A 136 2.54 11.37 -10.13
C VAL A 136 2.93 12.83 -9.97
N VAL A 137 2.14 13.55 -9.18
CA VAL A 137 2.36 14.96 -8.81
C VAL A 137 2.45 15.11 -7.30
N GLY A 138 2.76 16.31 -6.80
CA GLY A 138 2.65 16.63 -5.38
C GLY A 138 3.71 16.03 -4.44
N VAL A 139 4.71 15.33 -4.97
CA VAL A 139 5.79 14.72 -4.16
C VAL A 139 7.16 15.33 -4.38
N GLU A 140 7.95 15.33 -3.31
CA GLU A 140 9.27 15.93 -3.26
C GLU A 140 10.37 14.90 -3.00
N ALA A 141 11.57 15.16 -3.53
CA ALA A 141 12.74 14.35 -3.23
C ALA A 141 13.00 14.30 -1.70
N GLY A 142 13.22 13.10 -1.17
CA GLY A 142 13.40 12.82 0.24
C GLY A 142 12.14 12.39 1.00
N GLU A 143 10.96 12.44 0.37
CA GLU A 143 9.76 11.85 0.96
C GLU A 143 9.82 10.32 0.94
N VAL A 144 9.25 9.70 1.97
CA VAL A 144 9.19 8.24 2.11
C VAL A 144 7.74 7.82 2.27
N PHE A 145 7.33 6.81 1.50
CA PHE A 145 5.98 6.31 1.54
C PHE A 145 5.90 4.80 1.34
N GLU A 146 4.91 4.16 1.94
CA GLU A 146 4.47 2.83 1.55
C GLU A 146 3.41 2.93 0.46
N GLY A 147 3.53 2.12 -0.59
CA GLY A 147 2.52 2.05 -1.64
C GLY A 147 2.70 0.81 -2.51
N ARG A 148 1.99 0.78 -3.65
CA ARG A 148 2.13 -0.28 -4.66
C ARG A 148 2.62 0.27 -5.98
N VAL A 149 3.51 -0.46 -6.65
CA VAL A 149 3.87 -0.21 -8.04
C VAL A 149 3.35 -1.35 -8.92
N MET A 150 2.91 -1.03 -10.13
CA MET A 150 2.42 -2.04 -11.07
C MET A 150 2.72 -1.67 -12.52
N PRO A 151 2.93 -2.67 -13.41
CA PRO A 151 3.15 -2.42 -14.82
C PRO A 151 1.85 -1.97 -15.50
N ASP A 152 1.95 -0.99 -16.39
CA ASP A 152 0.84 -0.55 -17.25
C ASP A 152 1.34 -0.14 -18.63
N ALA A 153 0.95 -0.87 -19.68
CA ALA A 153 1.26 -0.55 -21.07
C ALA A 153 2.74 -0.13 -21.36
N GLY A 154 3.71 -0.79 -20.72
CA GLY A 154 5.14 -0.49 -20.87
C GLY A 154 5.68 0.61 -19.93
N ARG A 155 4.84 1.12 -19.04
CA ARG A 155 5.16 2.09 -17.98
C ARG A 155 5.01 1.41 -16.61
N VAL A 156 5.41 2.10 -15.56
CA VAL A 156 5.13 1.73 -14.17
C VAL A 156 4.29 2.82 -13.55
N ILE A 157 3.16 2.44 -12.98
CA ILE A 157 2.24 3.34 -12.29
C ILE A 157 2.23 3.04 -10.79
N LEU A 158 1.86 4.05 -10.02
CA LEU A 158 1.64 3.95 -8.58
C LEU A 158 0.18 3.56 -8.31
N GLY A 159 -0.03 2.75 -7.27
CA GLY A 159 -1.36 2.33 -6.81
C GLY A 159 -2.17 3.46 -6.19
N PRO A 160 -3.47 3.22 -5.92
CA PRO A 160 -4.40 4.24 -5.46
C PRO A 160 -4.28 4.59 -3.97
N VAL A 161 -3.53 3.82 -3.18
CA VAL A 161 -3.39 4.05 -1.73
C VAL A 161 -1.92 4.15 -1.36
N VAL A 162 -1.57 5.25 -0.66
CA VAL A 162 -0.20 5.53 -0.22
C VAL A 162 -0.17 6.01 1.22
N LEU A 163 0.76 5.49 2.02
CA LEU A 163 1.02 5.92 3.39
C LEU A 163 2.34 6.68 3.47
N PHE A 164 2.26 8.00 3.62
CA PHE A 164 3.44 8.83 3.84
C PHE A 164 3.96 8.77 5.26
N HIS A 165 5.28 8.74 5.37
CA HIS A 165 6.03 8.92 6.61
C HIS A 165 6.52 10.36 6.75
N PRO A 166 6.71 10.88 7.98
CA PRO A 166 7.32 12.18 8.20
C PRO A 166 8.70 12.24 7.53
N ARG A 167 8.99 13.34 6.85
CA ARG A 167 10.25 13.54 6.11
C ARG A 167 11.47 13.39 7.03
N GLU A 168 11.34 13.81 8.27
CA GLU A 168 12.38 13.71 9.30
C GLU A 168 12.68 12.27 9.73
N ALA A 169 11.78 11.32 9.46
CA ALA A 169 11.97 9.90 9.76
C ALA A 169 12.80 9.17 8.69
N ARG A 170 13.07 9.77 7.53
CA ARG A 170 13.71 9.14 6.38
C ARG A 170 14.97 8.34 6.73
N GLU A 171 15.95 8.98 7.36
CA GLU A 171 17.23 8.33 7.68
C GLU A 171 17.04 7.16 8.66
N ARG A 172 16.09 7.28 9.60
CA ARG A 172 15.76 6.22 10.56
C ARG A 172 15.07 5.05 9.89
N ILE A 173 14.13 5.32 9.00
CA ILE A 173 13.47 4.30 8.19
C ILE A 173 14.51 3.53 7.37
N ALA A 174 15.41 4.23 6.67
CA ALA A 174 16.47 3.59 5.90
C ALA A 174 17.39 2.72 6.79
N ALA A 175 17.74 3.21 7.98
CA ALA A 175 18.53 2.44 8.95
C ALA A 175 17.78 1.19 9.47
N LEU A 176 16.49 1.29 9.76
CA LEU A 176 15.64 0.17 10.19
C LEU A 176 15.56 -0.90 9.11
N VAL A 177 15.34 -0.51 7.85
CA VAL A 177 15.29 -1.45 6.72
C VAL A 177 16.64 -2.10 6.48
N THR A 178 17.73 -1.34 6.57
CA THR A 178 19.09 -1.87 6.42
C THR A 178 19.44 -2.87 7.52
N ALA A 179 19.02 -2.61 8.75
CA ALA A 179 19.24 -3.48 9.90
C ALA A 179 18.31 -4.71 9.92
N ALA A 180 17.21 -4.70 9.16
CA ALA A 180 16.25 -5.78 9.14
C ALA A 180 16.84 -7.07 8.52
N PRO A 181 16.64 -8.24 9.16
CA PRO A 181 17.02 -9.53 8.60
C PRO A 181 16.44 -9.73 7.19
N PRO A 182 17.13 -10.43 6.28
CA PRO A 182 16.62 -10.73 4.94
C PRO A 182 15.20 -11.33 4.97
N ALA A 183 14.93 -12.27 5.87
CA ALA A 183 13.61 -12.90 6.01
C ALA A 183 12.49 -11.88 6.28
N GLN A 184 12.73 -10.86 7.12
CA GLN A 184 11.74 -9.80 7.41
C GLN A 184 11.54 -8.83 6.24
N ARG A 185 12.58 -8.63 5.43
CA ARG A 185 12.49 -7.85 4.19
C ARG A 185 11.72 -8.61 3.12
N GLU A 186 11.97 -9.90 2.99
CA GLU A 186 11.27 -10.79 2.07
C GLU A 186 9.79 -10.93 2.43
N SER A 187 9.45 -11.04 3.72
CA SER A 187 8.06 -11.13 4.20
C SER A 187 7.34 -9.77 4.32
N LEU A 188 8.05 -8.66 4.10
CA LEU A 188 7.57 -7.28 4.31
C LEU A 188 7.15 -6.95 5.75
N GLU A 189 7.51 -7.76 6.75
CA GLU A 189 7.26 -7.48 8.17
C GLU A 189 7.86 -6.13 8.60
N ILE A 190 9.00 -5.75 8.03
CA ILE A 190 9.61 -4.45 8.33
C ILE A 190 8.74 -3.28 7.85
N VAL A 191 8.02 -3.44 6.73
CA VAL A 191 7.11 -2.41 6.22
C VAL A 191 5.89 -2.31 7.13
N ASP A 192 5.35 -3.43 7.60
CA ASP A 192 4.24 -3.45 8.56
C ASP A 192 4.61 -2.77 9.90
N ARG A 193 5.82 -3.05 10.43
CA ARG A 193 6.34 -2.36 11.62
C ARG A 193 6.49 -0.85 11.41
N ILE A 194 6.96 -0.43 10.23
CA ILE A 194 7.13 1.00 9.91
C ILE A 194 5.77 1.70 9.76
N ALA A 195 4.76 1.02 9.21
CA ALA A 195 3.38 1.51 9.17
C ALA A 195 2.79 1.69 10.58
N GLU A 196 3.06 0.74 11.50
CA GLU A 196 2.65 0.87 12.89
C GLU A 196 3.30 2.08 13.58
N MET A 197 4.58 2.37 13.31
CA MET A 197 5.24 3.59 13.78
C MET A 197 4.56 4.86 13.25
N ARG A 198 4.07 4.85 12.01
CA ARG A 198 3.31 5.98 11.44
C ARG A 198 1.98 6.22 12.13
N LEU A 199 1.27 5.16 12.53
CA LEU A 199 0.06 5.27 13.35
C LEU A 199 0.38 5.88 14.72
N ARG A 200 1.43 5.39 15.39
CA ARG A 200 1.90 5.93 16.68
C ARG A 200 2.26 7.41 16.56
N TYR A 201 2.91 7.82 15.48
CA TYR A 201 3.22 9.24 15.23
C TYR A 201 1.96 10.11 15.12
N GLY A 202 0.90 9.62 14.47
CA GLY A 202 -0.38 10.34 14.39
C GLY A 202 -1.02 10.58 15.76
N ARG A 203 -0.90 9.60 16.67
CA ARG A 203 -1.48 9.64 18.03
C ARG A 203 -0.65 10.44 19.03
N PHE A 204 0.67 10.36 18.94
CA PHE A 204 1.59 10.96 19.91
C PHE A 204 2.34 12.16 19.32
N ARG A 205 1.60 13.19 18.90
CA ARG A 205 2.16 14.38 18.24
C ARG A 205 3.16 15.18 19.09
N ASN A 206 3.16 14.98 20.40
CA ASN A 206 4.10 15.60 21.35
C ASN A 206 5.42 14.84 21.49
N ILE A 207 5.53 13.63 20.92
CA ILE A 207 6.76 12.84 20.95
C ILE A 207 7.56 13.14 19.69
N ALA A 208 8.85 13.44 19.87
CA ALA A 208 9.74 13.68 18.74
C ALA A 208 9.82 12.44 17.83
N VAL A 209 9.83 12.66 16.52
CA VAL A 209 9.81 11.62 15.48
C VAL A 209 10.87 10.52 15.70
N HIS A 210 12.07 10.90 16.15
CA HIS A 210 13.19 9.97 16.37
C HIS A 210 12.97 9.02 17.56
N HIS A 211 12.07 9.33 18.48
CA HIS A 211 11.67 8.40 19.55
C HIS A 211 10.61 7.40 19.08
N ILE A 212 9.86 7.72 18.02
CA ILE A 212 8.84 6.83 17.45
C ILE A 212 9.47 5.87 16.43
N TYR A 213 10.35 6.39 15.57
CA TYR A 213 11.11 5.62 14.56
C TYR A 213 12.46 5.19 15.11
N ALA A 214 12.44 4.39 16.18
CA ALA A 214 13.61 3.83 16.85
C ALA A 214 13.67 2.29 16.75
#